data_AF-X0UHI4-F1
#
_entry.id   AF-X0UHI4-F1
#
_cell.length_a   1.000
_cell.length_b   1.000
_cell.length_c   1.000
_cell.angle_alpha   90.00
_cell.angle_beta   90.00
_cell.angle_gamma   90.00
#
_symmetry.space_group_name_H-M   'P 1'
#
loop_
_entity.id
_entity.type
_entity.pdbx_description
1 polymer ?
#
loop_
_entity_poly.entity_id
_entity_poly.type
_entity_poly.pdbx_seq_one_letter_code
_entity_poly.pdbx_strand_id
1 'polypeptide(L)'
;LHASVSPGIYGWVGASAGKYGLGYHYVVRQHDARVQFTIDRGKESKSENKEIFDALALSKEAIEGAFGEPLDWDWSEGKRVCRIGKDIRAGGYRNEDKWSEIQEAMIDAMIRLENALKLHIAELHI
;
A
#
# COMPACT_ATOMS: atom_id res chain seq x y z
N LEU A 1 -1.59 -9.33 10.14
CA LEU A 1 -1.36 -9.23 8.68
C LEU A 1 -0.11 -9.98 8.19
N HIS A 2 1.10 -9.75 8.72
CA HIS A 2 2.35 -10.23 8.09
C HIS A 2 3.09 -11.39 8.79
N ALA A 3 2.48 -12.03 9.80
CA ALA A 3 3.13 -13.05 10.63
C ALA A 3 3.57 -14.33 9.85
N SER A 4 3.02 -14.56 8.66
CA SER A 4 3.30 -15.73 7.82
C SER A 4 4.04 -15.39 6.53
N VAL A 5 4.67 -14.21 6.44
CA VAL A 5 5.35 -13.74 5.23
C VAL A 5 6.86 -13.66 5.48
N SER A 6 7.63 -14.29 4.60
CA SER A 6 9.10 -14.21 4.60
C SER A 6 9.59 -13.19 3.57
N PRO A 7 10.64 -12.41 3.89
CA PRO A 7 11.25 -11.51 2.91
C PRO A 7 11.91 -12.30 1.78
N GLY A 8 11.80 -11.79 0.55
CA GLY A 8 12.48 -12.31 -0.62
C GLY A 8 13.70 -11.47 -1.01
N ILE A 9 14.24 -11.68 -2.21
CA ILE A 9 15.35 -10.89 -2.77
C ILE A 9 14.93 -9.49 -3.25
N TYR A 10 13.64 -9.16 -3.15
CA TYR A 10 13.08 -7.89 -3.60
C TYR A 10 13.08 -6.87 -2.47
N GLY A 11 13.11 -5.58 -2.82
CA GLY A 11 12.98 -4.47 -1.86
C GLY A 11 11.56 -4.30 -1.29
N TRP A 12 10.74 -5.35 -1.27
CA TRP A 12 9.39 -5.30 -0.73
C TRP A 12 8.95 -6.63 -0.13
N VAL A 13 8.03 -6.54 0.82
CA VAL A 13 7.31 -7.68 1.42
C VAL A 13 5.84 -7.29 1.58
N GLY A 14 4.92 -8.24 1.43
CA GLY A 14 3.50 -7.92 1.48
C GLY A 14 2.60 -9.10 1.80
N ALA A 15 1.36 -8.78 2.11
CA ALA A 15 0.30 -9.72 2.44
C ALA A 15 -0.98 -9.39 1.66
N SER A 16 -1.82 -10.40 1.41
CA SER A 16 -3.12 -10.20 0.77
C SER A 16 -4.03 -9.33 1.65
N ALA A 17 -4.86 -8.52 1.00
CA ALA A 17 -5.94 -7.75 1.62
C ALA A 17 -7.28 -8.53 1.65
N GLY A 18 -7.24 -9.85 1.46
CA GLY A 18 -8.43 -10.73 1.51
C GLY A 18 -9.19 -10.87 0.20
N LYS A 19 -8.78 -10.15 -0.86
CA LYS A 19 -9.35 -10.27 -2.22
C LYS A 19 -8.24 -10.44 -3.26
N TYR A 20 -8.53 -11.19 -4.32
CA TYR A 20 -7.56 -11.46 -5.38
C TYR A 20 -7.05 -10.17 -6.03
N GLY A 21 -5.72 -10.08 -6.20
CA GLY A 21 -5.00 -8.94 -6.76
C GLY A 21 -4.91 -7.72 -5.84
N LEU A 22 -5.40 -7.80 -4.60
CA LEU A 22 -5.35 -6.72 -3.61
C LEU A 22 -4.39 -7.10 -2.48
N GLY A 23 -3.42 -6.22 -2.18
CA GLY A 23 -2.43 -6.52 -1.16
C GLY A 23 -1.72 -5.30 -0.56
N TYR A 24 -1.36 -5.44 0.72
CA TYR A 24 -0.58 -4.48 1.47
C TYR A 24 0.90 -4.81 1.36
N HIS A 25 1.73 -3.80 1.13
CA HIS A 25 3.15 -3.95 0.88
C HIS A 25 3.96 -2.92 1.66
N TYR A 26 5.02 -3.40 2.29
CA TYR A 26 6.15 -2.60 2.73
C TYR A 26 7.17 -2.56 1.61
N VAL A 27 7.67 -1.38 1.26
CA VAL A 27 8.70 -1.17 0.25
C VAL A 27 9.83 -0.39 0.88
N VAL A 28 11.06 -0.87 0.74
CA VAL A 28 12.27 -0.17 1.21
C VAL A 28 13.12 0.18 0.01
N ARG A 29 13.49 1.45 -0.11
CA ARG A 29 14.38 1.97 -1.15
C ARG A 29 15.67 2.47 -0.51
N GLN A 30 16.58 3.02 -1.31
CA GLN A 30 17.93 3.40 -0.81
C GLN A 30 17.87 4.46 0.29
N HIS A 31 16.95 5.42 0.16
CA HIS A 31 16.92 6.65 0.96
C HIS A 31 15.56 6.96 1.58
N ASP A 32 14.55 6.13 1.32
CA ASP A 32 13.22 6.23 1.87
C ASP A 32 12.57 4.85 1.92
N ALA A 33 11.39 4.79 2.54
CA ALA A 33 10.54 3.61 2.54
C ALA A 33 9.10 4.01 2.21
N ARG A 34 8.23 3.02 2.01
CA ARG A 34 6.82 3.24 1.70
C ARG A 34 5.96 2.12 2.25
N VAL A 35 4.79 2.48 2.75
CA VAL A 35 3.66 1.55 2.91
C VAL A 35 2.66 1.79 1.81
N GLN A 36 2.16 0.73 1.19
CA GLN A 36 1.21 0.87 0.10
C GLN A 36 0.23 -0.28 0.02
N PHE A 37 -0.98 0.04 -0.37
CA PHE A 37 -1.95 -0.88 -0.93
C PHE A 37 -1.76 -0.93 -2.45
N THR A 38 -1.63 -2.13 -2.99
CA THR A 38 -1.41 -2.39 -4.41
C THR A 38 -2.62 -3.10 -4.99
N ILE A 39 -3.07 -2.63 -6.16
CA ILE A 39 -4.13 -3.22 -6.97
C ILE A 39 -3.50 -3.74 -8.25
N ASP A 40 -3.43 -5.06 -8.39
CA ASP A 40 -2.95 -5.73 -9.60
C ASP A 40 -3.55 -7.13 -9.75
N ARG A 41 -4.57 -7.27 -10.61
CA ARG A 41 -5.25 -8.54 -10.88
C ARG A 41 -4.61 -9.39 -12.00
N GLY A 42 -3.46 -8.97 -12.51
CA GLY A 42 -2.68 -9.71 -13.49
C GLY A 42 -2.70 -9.07 -14.87
N LYS A 43 -2.17 -9.80 -15.87
CA LYS A 43 -2.08 -9.31 -17.25
C LYS A 43 -3.47 -9.00 -17.80
N GLU A 44 -3.56 -7.95 -18.62
CA GLU A 44 -4.81 -7.49 -19.27
C GLU A 44 -5.88 -6.92 -18.33
N SER A 45 -5.71 -6.96 -17.00
CA SER A 45 -6.63 -6.38 -16.01
C SER A 45 -6.50 -4.86 -15.79
N LYS A 46 -6.01 -4.09 -16.77
CA LYS A 46 -5.79 -2.64 -16.57
C LYS A 46 -7.10 -1.89 -16.28
N SER A 47 -8.19 -2.22 -16.98
CA SER A 47 -9.50 -1.60 -16.75
C SER A 47 -10.04 -1.98 -15.38
N GLU A 48 -10.03 -3.27 -15.04
CA GLU A 48 -10.50 -3.79 -13.75
C GLU A 48 -9.73 -3.17 -12.57
N ASN A 49 -8.39 -3.08 -12.66
CA ASN A 49 -7.59 -2.41 -11.64
C ASN A 49 -7.96 -0.94 -11.48
N LYS A 50 -8.26 -0.25 -12.60
CA LYS A 50 -8.68 1.15 -12.59
C LYS A 50 -10.08 1.31 -11.97
N GLU A 51 -11.02 0.43 -12.29
CA GLU A 51 -12.37 0.45 -11.71
C GLU A 51 -12.33 0.29 -10.19
N ILE A 52 -11.48 -0.62 -9.69
CA ILE A 52 -11.25 -0.79 -8.25
C ILE A 52 -10.66 0.48 -7.63
N PHE A 53 -9.64 1.06 -8.28
CA PHE A 53 -8.99 2.27 -7.80
C PHE A 53 -9.97 3.46 -7.76
N ASP A 54 -10.76 3.65 -8.81
CA ASP A 54 -11.77 4.70 -8.90
C ASP A 54 -12.84 4.51 -7.83
N ALA A 55 -13.30 3.28 -7.59
CA ALA A 55 -14.27 2.97 -6.54
C ALA A 55 -13.76 3.33 -5.14
N LEU A 56 -12.49 3.03 -4.85
CA LEU A 56 -11.85 3.46 -3.59
C LEU A 56 -11.68 4.98 -3.54
N ALA A 57 -11.36 5.62 -4.66
CA ALA A 57 -11.17 7.07 -4.75
C ALA A 57 -12.47 7.86 -4.47
N LEU A 58 -13.65 7.27 -4.68
CA LEU A 58 -14.93 7.86 -4.25
C LEU A 58 -15.01 8.05 -2.73
N SER A 59 -14.29 7.22 -1.96
CA SER A 59 -14.19 7.31 -0.50
C SER A 59 -12.89 7.96 -0.03
N LYS A 60 -12.17 8.69 -0.91
CA LYS A 60 -10.84 9.23 -0.62
C LYS A 60 -10.79 10.04 0.68
N GLU A 61 -11.70 10.99 0.86
CA GLU A 61 -11.71 11.84 2.06
C GLU A 61 -11.94 11.04 3.34
N ALA A 62 -12.83 10.04 3.30
CA ALA A 62 -13.07 9.15 4.43
C ALA A 62 -11.84 8.28 4.75
N ILE A 63 -11.19 7.74 3.71
CA ILE A 63 -9.97 6.93 3.85
C ILE A 63 -8.82 7.77 4.41
N GLU A 64 -8.57 8.95 3.86
CA GLU A 64 -7.51 9.85 4.35
C GLU A 64 -7.82 10.36 5.77
N GLY A 65 -9.09 10.62 6.08
CA GLY A 65 -9.55 10.96 7.43
C GLY A 65 -9.30 9.83 8.44
N ALA A 66 -9.60 8.59 8.09
CA ALA A 66 -9.32 7.41 8.92
C ALA A 66 -7.82 7.10 9.03
N PHE A 67 -7.05 7.37 7.97
CA PHE A 67 -5.59 7.23 7.98
C PHE A 67 -4.92 8.33 8.82
N GLY A 68 -5.52 9.51 8.89
CA GLY A 68 -5.08 10.67 9.67
C GLY A 68 -4.16 11.63 8.91
N GLU A 69 -3.87 11.37 7.64
CA GLU A 69 -2.97 12.17 6.80
C GLU A 69 -3.33 12.00 5.31
N PRO A 70 -2.86 12.87 4.41
CA PRO A 70 -2.98 12.66 2.98
C PRO A 70 -2.23 11.39 2.52
N LEU A 71 -2.84 10.66 1.60
CA LEU A 71 -2.27 9.50 0.93
C LEU A 71 -1.86 9.87 -0.49
N ASP A 72 -0.87 9.15 -1.01
CA ASP A 72 -0.48 9.21 -2.41
C ASP A 72 -1.30 8.19 -3.22
N TRP A 73 -2.13 8.71 -4.11
CA TRP A 73 -3.02 7.97 -5.00
C TRP A 73 -2.37 7.88 -6.38
N ASP A 74 -1.47 6.92 -6.55
CA ASP A 74 -0.68 6.73 -7.78
C ASP A 74 -1.44 5.84 -8.76
N TRP A 75 -2.09 6.51 -9.71
CA TRP A 75 -2.43 5.95 -11.00
C TRP A 75 -1.78 6.78 -12.09
N SER A 76 -0.95 6.14 -12.93
CA SER A 76 -0.38 6.79 -14.12
C SER A 76 -1.02 6.19 -15.37
N GLU A 77 -1.36 7.06 -16.33
CA GLU A 77 -1.84 6.62 -17.63
C GLU A 77 -0.84 5.63 -18.28
N GLY A 78 -1.36 4.50 -18.77
CA GLY A 78 -0.53 3.43 -19.35
C GLY A 78 -0.06 2.37 -18.35
N LYS A 79 -0.08 2.63 -17.03
CA LYS A 79 0.26 1.60 -16.03
C LYS A 79 -0.93 0.69 -15.73
N ARG A 80 -0.61 -0.58 -15.51
CA ARG A 80 -1.57 -1.63 -15.10
C ARG A 80 -1.83 -1.60 -13.59
N VAL A 81 -0.77 -1.46 -12.81
CA VAL A 81 -0.79 -1.52 -11.35
C VAL A 81 -1.21 -0.16 -10.80
N CYS A 82 -2.17 -0.14 -9.88
CA CYS A 82 -2.58 1.07 -9.15
C CYS A 82 -2.12 0.97 -7.71
N ARG A 83 -1.80 2.11 -7.08
CA ARG A 83 -1.29 2.12 -5.69
C ARG A 83 -1.90 3.26 -4.89
N ILE A 84 -2.16 2.99 -3.61
CA ILE A 84 -2.53 3.98 -2.61
C ILE A 84 -1.54 3.82 -1.47
N GLY A 85 -0.78 4.84 -1.09
CA GLY A 85 0.24 4.65 -0.07
C GLY A 85 0.84 5.93 0.51
N LYS A 86 1.84 5.74 1.37
CA LYS A 86 2.53 6.81 2.08
C LYS A 86 4.03 6.55 2.09
N ASP A 87 4.80 7.54 1.64
CA ASP A 87 6.25 7.51 1.77
C ASP A 87 6.69 7.89 3.19
N ILE A 88 7.64 7.12 3.71
CA ILE A 88 8.31 7.32 4.98
C ILE A 88 9.70 7.90 4.68
N ARG A 89 9.89 9.18 4.98
CA ARG A 89 11.10 9.94 4.63
C ARG A 89 12.19 9.93 5.71
N ALA A 90 12.03 9.13 6.76
CA ALA A 90 13.01 9.00 7.85
C ALA A 90 14.34 8.36 7.38
N GLY A 91 14.30 7.58 6.30
CA GLY A 91 15.48 6.98 5.65
C GLY A 91 15.12 5.71 4.90
N GLY A 92 16.12 5.10 4.27
CA GLY A 92 15.99 3.83 3.54
C GLY A 92 16.97 2.77 4.02
N TYR A 93 17.20 1.72 3.23
CA TYR A 93 18.07 0.63 3.64
C TYR A 93 19.53 1.07 3.86
N ARG A 94 19.97 2.21 3.30
CA ARG A 94 21.33 2.74 3.52
C ARG A 94 21.51 3.46 4.86
N ASN A 95 20.44 3.60 5.65
CA ASN A 95 20.45 4.27 6.95
C ASN A 95 20.36 3.25 8.09
N GLU A 96 21.36 2.38 8.21
CA GLU A 96 21.40 1.27 9.19
C GLU A 96 21.19 1.74 10.64
N ASP A 97 21.74 2.89 10.98
CA ASP A 97 21.59 3.55 12.27
C ASP A 97 20.14 3.94 12.61
N LYS A 98 19.26 4.02 11.60
CA LYS A 98 17.85 4.44 11.73
C LYS A 98 16.85 3.33 11.45
N TRP A 99 17.31 2.10 11.23
CA TRP A 99 16.41 1.01 10.81
C TRP A 99 15.25 0.79 11.78
N SER A 100 15.49 0.84 13.09
CA SER A 100 14.42 0.68 14.09
C SER A 100 13.37 1.77 13.96
N GLU A 101 13.77 3.05 13.86
CA GLU A 101 12.86 4.18 13.68
C GLU A 101 12.05 4.07 12.38
N ILE A 102 12.72 3.73 11.26
CA ILE A 102 12.07 3.57 9.95
C ILE A 102 11.03 2.44 10.02
N GLN A 103 11.38 1.30 10.62
CA GLN A 103 10.49 0.15 10.73
C GLN A 103 9.30 0.43 11.64
N GLU A 104 9.50 1.09 12.78
CA GLU A 104 8.41 1.52 13.66
C GLU A 104 7.43 2.46 12.95
N ALA A 105 7.94 3.45 12.22
CA ALA A 105 7.13 4.37 11.42
C ALA A 105 6.36 3.64 10.30
N MET A 106 7.00 2.66 9.65
CA MET A 106 6.33 1.82 8.64
C MET A 106 5.22 0.96 9.25
N ILE A 107 5.46 0.34 10.41
CA ILE A 107 4.47 -0.51 11.09
C ILE A 107 3.24 0.32 11.50
N ASP A 108 3.46 1.48 12.12
CA ASP A 108 2.36 2.41 12.47
C ASP A 108 1.55 2.80 11.24
N ALA A 109 2.22 3.26 10.19
CA ALA A 109 1.56 3.67 8.96
C ALA A 109 0.79 2.51 8.29
N MET A 110 1.31 1.28 8.34
CA MET A 110 0.61 0.11 7.80
C MET A 110 -0.64 -0.23 8.60
N ILE A 111 -0.60 -0.16 9.93
CA ILE A 111 -1.77 -0.40 10.79
C ILE A 111 -2.86 0.63 10.46
N ARG A 112 -2.49 1.90 10.31
CA ARG A 112 -3.44 2.96 9.91
C ARG A 112 -3.99 2.73 8.51
N LEU A 113 -3.15 2.36 7.55
CA LEU A 113 -3.54 2.10 6.16
C LEU A 113 -4.51 0.91 6.04
N GLU A 114 -4.23 -0.20 6.74
CA GLU A 114 -5.10 -1.37 6.80
C GLU A 114 -6.46 -0.98 7.40
N ASN A 115 -6.46 -0.28 8.54
CA ASN A 115 -7.69 0.15 9.20
C ASN A 115 -8.53 1.10 8.35
N ALA A 116 -7.88 2.02 7.63
CA ALA A 116 -8.54 2.97 6.74
C ALA A 116 -9.18 2.29 5.52
N LEU A 117 -8.56 1.23 4.98
CA LEU A 117 -9.02 0.60 3.73
C LEU A 117 -9.92 -0.63 3.92
N LYS A 118 -9.83 -1.35 5.04
CA LYS A 118 -10.48 -2.67 5.20
C LYS A 118 -11.99 -2.68 4.94
N LEU A 119 -12.71 -1.64 5.38
CA LEU A 119 -14.17 -1.55 5.20
C LEU A 119 -14.52 -1.30 3.73
N HIS A 120 -13.85 -0.33 3.10
CA HIS A 120 -14.05 -0.02 1.69
C HIS A 120 -13.68 -1.19 0.77
N ILE A 121 -12.63 -1.95 1.11
CA ILE A 121 -12.25 -3.16 0.37
C ILE A 121 -13.36 -4.22 0.49
N ALA A 122 -13.95 -4.40 1.67
CA ALA A 122 -15.02 -5.37 1.88
C ALA A 122 -16.24 -5.10 0.97
N GLU A 123 -16.58 -3.82 0.77
CA GLU A 123 -17.69 -3.34 -0.06
C GLU A 123 -17.48 -3.46 -1.57
N LEU A 124 -16.25 -3.69 -2.04
CA LEU A 124 -15.98 -3.88 -3.47
C LEU A 124 -16.67 -5.14 -4.03
N HIS A 125 -17.47 -4.98 -5.09
CA HIS A 125 -18.06 -6.10 -5.83
C HIS A 125 -17.16 -6.51 -7.00
N ILE A 126 -16.22 -7.44 -6.73
CA ILE A 126 -15.12 -7.83 -7.65
C ILE A 126 -14.79 -9.33 -7.58
#